data_AF-A0A9Q4H861-F1
#
_entry.id   AF-A0A9Q4H861-F1
#
_cell.length_a   1.000
_cell.length_b   1.000
_cell.length_c   1.000
_cell.angle_alpha   90.00
_cell.angle_beta   90.00
_cell.angle_gamma   90.00
#
_symmetry.space_group_name_H-M   'P 1'
#
loop_
_entity.id
_entity.type
_entity.pdbx_description
1 polymer ?
#
loop_
_entity_poly.entity_id
_entity_poly.type
_entity_poly.pdbx_seq_one_letter_code
_entity_poly.pdbx_strand_id
1 'polypeptide(L)'
;MNLTPLAWQSLTIRHQFSEEFDAVRFFDFQPNAKQAIDLFKRGQFGSLLVLKTETFPEFINEIEQYLTQDVHTKVITKTEFNKNNLFGYSIYLEKENKVETIQGAIQDANQHILMLNI
;
A
#
# COMPACT_ATOMS: atom_id res chain seq x y z
N MET A 1 26.99 -12.72 -16.25
CA MET A 1 25.81 -11.91 -15.91
C MET A 1 26.25 -10.45 -16.06
N ASN A 2 26.00 -9.84 -17.22
CA ASN A 2 26.40 -8.45 -17.48
C ASN A 2 25.30 -7.54 -16.95
N LEU A 3 25.58 -6.85 -15.84
CA LEU A 3 24.73 -5.80 -15.31
C LEU A 3 24.90 -4.58 -16.21
N THR A 4 24.02 -4.41 -17.18
CA THR A 4 23.94 -3.18 -17.97
C THR A 4 23.41 -2.09 -17.05
N PRO A 5 24.15 -0.99 -16.82
CA PRO A 5 23.65 0.11 -16.02
C PRO A 5 22.39 0.67 -16.67
N LEU A 6 21.34 0.92 -15.87
CA LEU A 6 20.16 1.65 -16.31
C LEU A 6 20.62 2.94 -16.99
N ALA A 7 20.29 3.09 -18.27
CA ALA A 7 20.66 4.27 -19.04
C ALA A 7 20.08 5.50 -18.32
N TRP A 8 20.92 6.47 -17.98
CA TRP A 8 20.55 7.67 -17.20
C TRP A 8 19.28 8.39 -17.68
N GLN A 9 18.92 8.25 -18.96
CA GLN A 9 17.70 8.76 -19.60
C GLN A 9 16.40 8.10 -19.11
N SER A 10 16.49 6.96 -18.41
CA SER A 10 15.36 6.35 -17.69
C SER A 10 15.20 6.91 -16.28
N LEU A 11 16.16 7.71 -15.80
CA LEU A 11 16.12 8.40 -14.50
C LEU A 11 15.64 9.85 -14.61
N THR A 12 15.41 10.36 -15.82
CA THR A 12 14.91 11.71 -16.03
C THR A 12 13.43 11.80 -15.65
N ILE A 13 13.12 12.69 -14.72
CA ILE A 13 11.77 13.02 -14.29
C ILE A 13 10.99 13.56 -15.51
N ARG A 14 9.95 12.82 -15.94
CA ARG A 14 9.14 13.15 -17.12
C ARG A 14 7.90 13.97 -16.75
N HIS A 15 8.08 15.05 -15.99
CA HIS A 15 6.99 15.98 -15.72
C HIS A 15 7.11 17.19 -16.64
N GLN A 16 6.10 17.43 -17.48
CA GLN A 16 5.99 18.66 -18.25
C GLN A 16 5.29 19.69 -17.38
N PHE A 17 6.05 20.66 -16.86
CA PHE A 17 5.47 21.80 -16.17
C PHE A 17 4.69 22.65 -17.19
N SER A 18 3.39 22.79 -16.98
CA SER A 18 2.51 23.70 -17.71
C SER A 18 2.59 25.10 -17.09
N GLU A 19 2.35 26.16 -17.87
CA GLU A 19 2.14 27.51 -17.35
C GLU A 19 0.77 27.66 -16.68
N GLU A 20 -0.14 26.70 -16.90
CA GLU A 20 -1.42 26.61 -16.19
C GLU A 20 -1.18 26.11 -14.76
N PHE A 21 -1.91 26.68 -13.79
CA PHE A 21 -1.84 26.32 -12.36
C PHE A 21 -2.45 24.94 -12.08
N ASP A 22 -1.96 23.91 -12.74
CA ASP A 22 -2.32 22.54 -12.43
C ASP A 22 -1.63 22.12 -11.12
N ALA A 23 -2.43 21.53 -10.23
CA ALA A 23 -1.94 21.01 -8.97
C ALA A 23 -1.00 19.83 -9.22
N VAL A 24 0.29 20.04 -8.96
CA VAL A 24 1.33 19.00 -9.03
C VAL A 24 1.10 17.98 -7.91
N ARG A 25 0.98 16.69 -8.25
CA ARG A 25 0.74 15.60 -7.31
C ARG A 25 1.94 14.67 -7.20
N PHE A 26 2.03 13.95 -6.08
CA PHE A 26 3.11 12.98 -5.81
C PHE A 26 3.33 11.98 -6.95
N PHE A 27 2.25 11.41 -7.49
CA PHE A 27 2.32 10.39 -8.55
C PHE A 27 2.67 10.91 -9.95
N ASP A 28 2.69 12.23 -10.16
CA ASP A 28 3.05 12.80 -11.47
C ASP A 28 4.54 12.63 -11.76
N PHE A 29 5.36 12.46 -10.72
CA PHE A 29 6.78 12.13 -10.81
C PHE A 29 7.05 10.62 -10.81
N GLN A 30 6.03 9.79 -10.59
CA GLN A 30 6.16 8.33 -10.46
C GLN A 30 5.15 7.58 -11.35
N PRO A 31 5.22 7.74 -12.69
CA PRO A 31 4.21 7.20 -13.60
C PRO A 31 4.06 5.67 -13.54
N ASN A 32 5.15 4.95 -13.29
CA ASN A 32 5.13 3.50 -13.15
C ASN A 32 4.39 3.06 -11.87
N ALA A 33 4.61 3.78 -10.76
CA ALA A 33 3.94 3.50 -9.50
C ALA A 33 2.44 3.83 -9.61
N LYS A 34 2.11 4.96 -10.25
CA LYS A 34 0.73 5.36 -10.58
C LYS A 34 0.01 4.26 -11.34
N GLN A 35 0.62 3.76 -12.43
CA GLN A 35 0.04 2.68 -13.22
C GLN A 35 -0.15 1.38 -12.43
N ALA A 36 0.82 0.99 -11.58
CA ALA A 36 0.70 -0.20 -10.75
C ALA A 36 -0.46 -0.08 -9.75
N ILE A 37 -0.63 1.08 -9.13
CA ILE A 37 -1.75 1.36 -8.22
C ILE A 37 -3.07 1.38 -8.97
N ASP A 38 -3.14 1.98 -10.16
CA ASP A 38 -4.35 1.98 -10.98
C ASP A 38 -4.77 0.57 -11.39
N LEU A 39 -3.81 -0.31 -11.73
CA LEU A 39 -4.08 -1.71 -11.99
C LEU A 39 -4.54 -2.44 -10.73
N PHE A 40 -3.94 -2.13 -9.58
CA PHE A 40 -4.35 -2.70 -8.29
C PHE A 40 -5.78 -2.29 -7.92
N LYS A 41 -6.16 -1.02 -8.09
CA LYS A 41 -7.53 -0.52 -7.88
C LYS A 41 -8.56 -1.22 -8.75
N ARG A 42 -8.18 -1.59 -9.98
CA ARG A 42 -9.05 -2.31 -10.93
C ARG A 42 -9.08 -3.82 -10.69
N GLY A 43 -8.07 -4.35 -10.01
CA GLY A 43 -7.99 -5.75 -9.62
C GLY A 43 -9.17 -6.11 -8.72
N GLN A 44 -9.82 -7.24 -8.99
CA GLN A 44 -10.79 -7.80 -8.07
C GLN A 44 -10.09 -8.47 -6.88
N PHE A 45 -10.84 -8.66 -5.79
CA PHE A 45 -10.42 -9.20 -4.48
C PHE A 45 -9.24 -10.19 -4.51
N GLY A 46 -8.30 -10.02 -3.56
CA GLY A 46 -7.17 -10.93 -3.36
C GLY A 46 -5.86 -10.51 -4.04
N SER A 47 -5.78 -9.30 -4.58
CA SER A 47 -4.54 -8.72 -5.08
C SER A 47 -3.62 -8.25 -3.94
N LEU A 48 -2.31 -8.43 -4.12
CA LEU A 48 -1.27 -7.90 -3.24
C LEU A 48 -0.42 -6.90 -4.01
N LEU A 49 -0.35 -5.66 -3.52
CA LEU A 49 0.57 -4.64 -4.03
C LEU A 49 1.74 -4.50 -3.05
N VAL A 50 2.95 -4.73 -3.54
CA VAL A 50 4.18 -4.53 -2.77
C VAL A 50 4.83 -3.24 -3.24
N LEU A 51 4.83 -2.22 -2.37
CA LEU A 51 5.50 -0.94 -2.63
C LEU A 51 6.82 -0.90 -1.87
N LYS A 52 7.88 -0.48 -2.55
CA LYS A 52 9.13 -0.11 -1.90
C LYS A 52 9.17 1.41 -1.87
N THR A 53 8.88 1.99 -0.71
CA THR A 53 8.93 3.44 -0.50
C THR A 53 10.18 3.79 0.29
N GLU A 54 10.58 5.06 0.25
CA GLU A 54 11.47 5.57 1.29
C GLU A 54 10.69 5.65 2.62
N THR A 55 11.40 5.62 3.74
CA THR A 55 10.83 5.53 5.10
C THR A 55 10.14 6.81 5.58
N PHE A 56 9.92 7.79 4.71
CA PHE A 56 9.27 9.06 5.04
C PHE A 56 7.74 8.89 5.16
N PRO A 57 7.14 9.20 6.33
CA PRO A 57 5.69 9.08 6.54
C PRO A 57 4.83 9.84 5.54
N GLU A 58 5.36 10.93 4.97
CA GLU A 58 4.68 11.79 4.01
C GLU A 58 4.31 11.02 2.73
N PHE A 59 5.17 10.11 2.27
CA PHE A 59 4.90 9.29 1.08
C PHE A 59 3.78 8.28 1.31
N ILE A 60 3.71 7.73 2.52
CA ILE A 60 2.65 6.81 2.92
C ILE A 60 1.30 7.53 2.89
N ASN A 61 1.23 8.75 3.41
CA ASN A 61 0.00 9.56 3.38
C ASN A 61 -0.45 9.86 1.94
N GLU A 62 0.47 10.23 1.05
CA GLU A 62 0.16 10.47 -0.37
C GLU A 62 -0.37 9.21 -1.07
N ILE A 63 0.22 8.04 -0.77
CA ILE A 63 -0.24 6.74 -1.30
C ILE A 63 -1.65 6.41 -0.78
N GLU A 64 -1.91 6.59 0.51
CA GLU A 64 -3.24 6.37 1.12
C GLU A 64 -4.30 7.29 0.51
N GLN A 65 -3.99 8.57 0.37
CA GLN A 65 -4.88 9.54 -0.26
C GLN A 65 -5.18 9.14 -1.70
N TYR A 66 -4.17 8.71 -2.45
CA TYR A 66 -4.37 8.29 -3.83
C TYR A 66 -5.19 7.00 -3.95
N LEU A 67 -5.00 6.03 -3.05
CA LEU A 67 -5.80 4.79 -3.02
C LEU A 67 -7.28 5.04 -2.69
N THR A 68 -7.57 6.05 -1.87
CA THR A 68 -8.93 6.38 -1.40
C THR A 68 -9.68 7.38 -2.30
N GLN A 69 -9.01 8.08 -3.21
CA GLN A 69 -9.62 9.10 -4.08
C GLN A 69 -10.80 8.58 -4.93
N ASP A 70 -10.71 7.36 -5.45
CA ASP A 70 -11.68 6.82 -6.42
C ASP A 70 -12.51 5.66 -5.87
N VAL A 71 -12.15 5.16 -4.68
CA VAL A 71 -12.71 3.93 -4.12
C VAL A 71 -13.16 4.23 -2.70
N HIS A 72 -14.43 3.94 -2.37
CA HIS A 72 -14.97 4.03 -1.00
C HIS A 72 -14.44 2.90 -0.09
N THR A 73 -13.19 2.49 -0.32
CA THR A 73 -12.54 1.40 0.38
C THR A 73 -11.57 2.01 1.38
N LYS A 74 -11.81 1.73 2.66
CA LYS A 74 -10.88 2.06 3.73
C LYS A 74 -9.52 1.42 3.47
N VAL A 75 -8.45 2.19 3.69
CA VAL A 75 -7.08 1.67 3.76
C VAL A 75 -6.73 1.43 5.22
N ILE A 76 -6.22 0.24 5.52
CA ILE A 76 -5.72 -0.16 6.84
C ILE A 76 -4.21 -0.25 6.73
N THR A 77 -3.52 0.64 7.43
CA THR A 77 -2.06 0.73 7.38
C THR A 77 -1.44 0.09 8.62
N LYS A 78 -0.47 -0.80 8.43
CA LYS A 78 0.30 -1.43 9.50
C LYS A 78 1.79 -1.22 9.25
N THR A 79 2.43 -0.52 10.18
CA THR A 79 3.89 -0.29 10.23
C THR A 79 4.62 -1.32 11.08
N GLU A 80 3.95 -1.83 12.13
CA GLU A 80 4.46 -2.91 12.97
C GLU A 80 3.56 -4.12 12.84
N PHE A 81 4.08 -5.20 12.27
CA PHE A 81 3.32 -6.43 12.08
C PHE A 81 4.19 -7.67 12.29
N ASN A 82 3.55 -8.70 12.84
CA ASN A 82 4.09 -10.04 12.99
C ASN A 82 3.01 -11.05 12.55
N LYS A 83 3.34 -12.34 12.55
CA LYS A 83 2.42 -13.41 12.14
C LYS A 83 1.06 -13.33 12.84
N ASN A 84 1.05 -13.12 14.15
CA ASN A 84 -0.18 -13.09 14.94
C ASN A 84 -1.00 -11.84 14.62
N ASN A 85 -0.35 -10.69 14.42
CA ASN A 85 -1.03 -9.44 14.07
C ASN A 85 -1.64 -9.50 12.67
N LEU A 86 -1.03 -10.21 11.72
CA LEU A 86 -1.52 -10.33 10.34
C LEU A 86 -2.65 -11.37 10.20
N PHE A 87 -2.45 -12.55 10.77
CA PHE A 87 -3.33 -13.70 10.53
C PHE A 87 -4.33 -13.97 11.67
N GLY A 88 -4.14 -13.34 12.82
CA GLY A 88 -4.89 -13.65 14.03
C GLY A 88 -4.36 -14.90 14.73
N TYR A 89 -4.92 -15.19 15.89
CA TYR A 89 -4.57 -16.36 16.70
C TYR A 89 -5.71 -16.72 17.66
N SER A 90 -5.75 -17.97 18.08
CA SER A 90 -6.71 -18.44 19.09
C SER A 90 -5.99 -18.69 20.41
N ILE A 91 -6.60 -18.24 21.50
CA ILE A 91 -6.14 -18.47 22.86
C ILE A 91 -7.20 -19.27 23.63
N TYR A 92 -6.74 -20.15 24.51
CA TYR A 92 -7.62 -20.85 25.43
C TYR A 92 -7.61 -20.18 26.79
N LEU A 93 -8.78 -19.74 27.25
CA LEU A 93 -8.98 -19.10 28.54
C LEU A 93 -9.45 -20.15 29.55
N GLU A 94 -8.51 -20.71 30.29
CA GLU A 94 -8.79 -21.77 31.28
C GLU A 94 -9.84 -21.37 32.32
N LYS A 95 -9.78 -20.11 32.78
CA LYS A 95 -10.71 -19.56 33.78
C LYS A 95 -12.17 -19.51 33.30
N GLU A 96 -12.37 -19.37 31.99
CA GLU A 96 -13.69 -19.29 31.37
C GLU A 96 -14.07 -20.57 30.61
N ASN A 97 -13.16 -21.56 30.57
CA ASN A 97 -13.29 -22.80 29.81
C ASN A 97 -13.69 -22.57 28.34
N LYS A 98 -13.08 -21.56 27.70
CA LYS A 98 -13.47 -21.08 26.37
C LYS A 98 -12.25 -20.80 25.49
N VAL A 99 -12.39 -21.07 24.19
CA VAL A 99 -11.45 -20.61 23.16
C VAL A 99 -11.90 -19.24 22.66
N GLU A 100 -11.01 -18.25 22.74
CA GLU A 100 -11.20 -16.93 22.14
C GLU A 100 -10.32 -16.81 20.90
N THR A 101 -10.87 -16.30 19.80
CA THR A 101 -10.14 -16.08 18.55
C THR A 101 -9.98 -14.59 18.33
N ILE A 102 -8.73 -14.15 18.30
CA ILE A 102 -8.34 -12.77 18.00
C ILE A 102 -8.13 -12.67 16.50
N GLN A 103 -8.88 -11.78 15.85
CA GLN A 103 -8.79 -11.53 14.41
C GLN A 103 -7.48 -10.81 14.06
N GLY A 104 -6.95 -11.07 12.88
CA GLY A 104 -5.78 -10.40 12.33
C GLY A 104 -6.12 -9.27 11.36
N ALA A 105 -5.09 -8.52 10.98
CA ALA A 105 -5.22 -7.39 10.05
C ALA A 105 -5.76 -7.79 8.67
N ILE A 106 -5.55 -9.04 8.23
CA ILE A 106 -6.12 -9.55 6.96
C ILE A 106 -7.64 -9.66 7.06
N GLN A 107 -8.15 -10.14 8.20
CA GLN A 107 -9.59 -10.25 8.43
C GLN A 107 -10.24 -8.88 8.63
N ASP A 108 -9.55 -7.96 9.33
CA ASP A 108 -9.98 -6.56 9.43
C ASP A 108 -10.02 -5.87 8.06
N ALA A 109 -9.09 -6.23 7.17
CA ALA A 109 -9.02 -5.72 5.82
C ALA A 109 -9.92 -6.47 4.84
N ASN A 110 -10.86 -7.31 5.31
CA ASN A 110 -11.80 -7.98 4.42
C ASN A 110 -12.64 -6.93 3.68
N GLN A 111 -12.61 -6.98 2.35
CA GLN A 111 -13.18 -5.97 1.43
C GLN A 111 -12.55 -4.57 1.50
N HIS A 112 -11.38 -4.47 2.14
CA HIS A 112 -10.60 -3.26 2.33
C HIS A 112 -9.17 -3.42 1.78
N ILE A 113 -8.41 -2.34 1.74
CA ILE A 113 -7.00 -2.38 1.30
C ILE A 113 -6.12 -2.48 2.55
N LEU A 114 -5.32 -3.54 2.66
CA LEU A 114 -4.28 -3.66 3.67
C LEU A 114 -2.95 -3.14 3.10
N MET A 115 -2.41 -2.08 3.70
CA MET A 115 -1.09 -1.57 3.37
C MET A 115 -0.09 -1.92 4.48
N LEU A 116 0.98 -2.60 4.10
CA LEU A 116 2.08 -2.97 4.99
C LEU A 116 3.28 -2.09 4.68
N ASN A 117 3.75 -1.35 5.66
CA ASN A 117 4.95 -0.53 5.55
C ASN A 117 6.15 -1.31 6.12
N ILE A 118 7.14 -1.65 5.29
CA ILE A 118 8.33 -2.46 5.64
C ILE A 118 9.55 -1.58 5.82
#